data_AF-A0AAW7M0P1-F1
#
_entry.id   AF-A0AAW7M0P1-F1
#
_cell.length_a   1.000
_cell.length_b   1.000
_cell.length_c   1.000
_cell.angle_alpha   90.00
_cell.angle_beta   90.00
_cell.angle_gamma   90.00
#
_symmetry.space_group_name_H-M   'P 1'
#
loop_
_entity.id
_entity.type
_entity.pdbx_description
1 polymer ?
#
loop_
_entity_poly.entity_id
_entity_poly.type
_entity_poly.pdbx_seq_one_letter_code
_entity_poly.pdbx_strand_id
1 'polypeptide(L)'
;MTRSTLKPALLAVAAAIGLAVAMATPASARTEVDRYEFPMGRFYGNAGVPGGSTAPFEADLLVFAGMHAPDLCTGAPPEVSMELDRIRPDDGVVFERLINNRATIEVYDGGGVELLEWIDTVFCPAVEAGSAPDPIATGVGNLQDRAMVDISGLPDAVHISAANSVRGTVRTAEGERWVIHAAATVEVHLTADPAGGWIEDAVPTDVHVHVLNRR
;
A
#
# COMPACT_ATOMS: atom_id res chain seq x y z
N MET A 1 -15.80 27.97 0.42
CA MET A 1 -14.81 27.07 -0.22
C MET A 1 -13.88 26.56 0.87
N THR A 2 -14.32 25.54 1.59
CA THR A 2 -13.54 24.83 2.61
C THR A 2 -12.62 23.85 1.91
N ARG A 3 -11.33 24.17 1.81
CA ARG A 3 -10.32 23.24 1.30
C ARG A 3 -10.25 22.06 2.27
N SER A 4 -10.58 20.89 1.75
CA SER A 4 -10.61 19.61 2.47
C SER A 4 -9.29 19.35 3.19
N THR A 5 -9.33 19.29 4.52
CA THR A 5 -8.24 18.89 5.42
C THR A 5 -8.16 17.37 5.58
N LEU A 6 -8.79 16.59 4.70
CA LEU A 6 -8.86 15.13 4.79
C LEU A 6 -7.66 14.42 4.13
N LYS A 7 -6.96 15.05 3.18
CA LYS A 7 -5.77 14.46 2.55
C LYS A 7 -4.59 14.20 3.50
N PRO A 8 -4.25 15.09 4.47
CA PRO A 8 -3.20 14.82 5.45
C PRO A 8 -3.63 13.83 6.55
N ALA A 9 -4.93 13.66 6.79
CA ALA A 9 -5.44 12.82 7.89
C ALA A 9 -5.50 11.33 7.54
N LEU A 10 -5.60 10.99 6.25
CA LEU A 10 -5.76 9.60 5.79
C LEU A 10 -4.44 8.86 5.54
N LEU A 11 -3.37 9.59 5.19
CA LEU A 11 -2.01 9.05 5.26
C LEU A 11 -1.60 8.75 6.70
N ALA A 12 -2.02 9.60 7.63
CA ALA A 12 -1.89 9.33 9.05
C ALA A 12 -2.68 8.10 9.54
N VAL A 13 -3.62 7.51 8.78
CA VAL A 13 -4.29 6.24 9.16
C VAL A 13 -3.47 5.02 8.76
N ALA A 14 -2.76 5.07 7.62
CA ALA A 14 -1.79 4.05 7.26
C ALA A 14 -0.63 4.00 8.29
N ALA A 15 -0.27 5.16 8.86
CA ALA A 15 0.67 5.25 9.98
C ALA A 15 0.04 5.02 11.37
N ALA A 16 -1.22 5.40 11.63
CA ALA A 16 -1.86 5.23 12.95
C ALA A 16 -2.22 3.78 13.25
N ILE A 17 -2.54 2.98 12.23
CA ILE A 17 -2.69 1.52 12.38
C ILE A 17 -1.31 0.86 12.58
N GLY A 18 -0.25 1.40 11.97
CA GLY A 18 1.14 0.99 12.22
C GLY A 18 1.72 1.44 13.58
N LEU A 19 1.21 2.52 14.18
CA LEU A 19 1.74 3.05 15.44
C LEU A 19 1.20 2.33 16.69
N ALA A 20 0.14 1.53 16.58
CA ALA A 20 -0.52 0.91 17.72
C ALA A 20 0.09 -0.44 18.18
N VAL A 21 0.99 -1.05 17.40
CA VAL A 21 1.61 -2.37 17.72
C VAL A 21 3.07 -2.20 18.16
N ALA A 22 3.30 -1.44 19.23
CA ALA A 22 4.61 -1.38 19.87
C ALA A 22 4.49 -1.14 21.39
N MET A 23 3.68 -1.94 22.06
CA MET A 23 3.62 -1.96 23.53
C MET A 23 3.76 -3.39 24.03
N ALA A 24 4.90 -4.04 23.75
CA ALA A 24 5.47 -5.05 24.64
C ALA A 24 6.88 -5.50 24.21
N THR A 25 7.84 -5.07 25.03
CA THR A 25 9.12 -5.74 25.38
C THR A 25 10.34 -5.63 24.46
N PRO A 26 11.56 -5.58 25.04
CA PRO A 26 12.75 -5.04 24.40
C PRO A 26 13.74 -6.13 23.98
N ALA A 27 14.23 -6.08 22.74
CA ALA A 27 15.58 -6.52 22.39
C ALA A 27 15.91 -6.20 20.92
N SER A 28 17.03 -5.49 20.73
CA SER A 28 17.74 -5.23 19.46
C SER A 28 17.10 -4.20 18.53
N ALA A 29 17.96 -3.35 17.95
CA ALA A 29 17.66 -2.18 17.12
C ALA A 29 16.71 -2.39 15.91
N ARG A 30 16.22 -3.61 15.68
CA ARG A 30 15.18 -3.93 14.70
C ARG A 30 13.81 -3.31 15.03
N THR A 31 13.46 -3.21 16.31
CA THR A 31 12.10 -2.76 16.71
C THR A 31 11.77 -1.32 16.30
N GLU A 32 12.77 -0.45 16.13
CA GLU A 32 12.52 0.92 15.63
C GLU A 32 12.27 0.95 14.12
N VAL A 33 12.81 -0.01 13.37
CA VAL A 33 12.70 -0.11 11.91
C VAL A 33 11.35 -0.68 11.51
N ASP A 34 10.91 -1.75 12.18
CA ASP A 34 9.60 -2.39 11.99
C ASP A 34 8.44 -1.37 12.09
N ARG A 35 8.61 -0.30 12.88
CA ARG A 35 7.64 0.80 13.03
C ARG A 35 7.36 1.55 11.73
N TYR A 36 8.31 1.57 10.80
CA TYR A 36 8.26 2.33 9.56
C TYR A 36 8.02 1.43 8.32
N GLU A 37 7.84 0.13 8.50
CA GLU A 37 7.81 -0.88 7.43
C GLU A 37 6.40 -1.30 6.96
N PHE A 38 5.30 -0.71 7.46
CA PHE A 38 3.95 -1.15 7.09
C PHE A 38 3.71 -1.07 5.55
N PRO A 39 2.86 -1.93 4.93
CA PRO A 39 2.94 -2.35 3.53
C PRO A 39 2.37 -1.29 2.58
N MET A 40 3.01 -0.13 2.56
CA MET A 40 2.92 0.81 1.46
C MET A 40 3.38 0.07 0.21
N GLY A 41 2.46 -0.20 -0.70
CA GLY A 41 2.80 -0.85 -1.97
C GLY A 41 2.19 -2.22 -2.24
N ARG A 42 0.99 -2.50 -1.72
CA ARG A 42 0.24 -3.72 -2.09
C ARG A 42 -1.15 -3.46 -2.62
N PHE A 43 -1.48 -2.18 -2.77
CA PHE A 43 -2.77 -1.69 -3.19
C PHE A 43 -2.56 -0.69 -4.31
N TYR A 44 -3.42 -0.77 -5.31
CA TYR A 44 -3.28 0.00 -6.54
C TYR A 44 -4.65 0.49 -6.97
N GLY A 45 -4.72 1.68 -7.55
CA GLY A 45 -5.94 2.23 -8.11
C GLY A 45 -5.64 3.28 -9.17
N ASN A 46 -6.55 3.43 -10.13
CA ASN A 46 -6.42 4.44 -11.20
C ASN A 46 -7.20 5.73 -10.92
N ALA A 47 -8.15 5.70 -10.00
CA ALA A 47 -8.93 6.87 -9.61
C ALA A 47 -8.01 7.94 -8.96
N GLY A 48 -8.15 9.20 -9.39
CA GLY A 48 -7.38 10.33 -8.86
C GLY A 48 -5.97 10.51 -9.45
N VAL A 49 -5.52 9.64 -10.36
CA VAL A 49 -4.15 9.68 -10.92
C VAL A 49 -4.08 10.63 -12.14
N PRO A 50 -3.26 11.69 -12.13
CA PRO A 50 -3.14 12.59 -13.26
C PRO A 50 -2.36 11.95 -14.43
N GLY A 51 -2.97 11.86 -15.61
CA GLY A 51 -2.22 11.72 -16.88
C GLY A 51 -2.03 10.33 -17.48
N GLY A 52 -2.66 9.28 -16.95
CA GLY A 52 -2.66 7.95 -17.58
C GLY A 52 -3.70 7.83 -18.70
N SER A 53 -3.34 7.25 -19.85
CA SER A 53 -4.32 6.77 -20.84
C SER A 53 -4.92 5.45 -20.36
N THR A 54 -5.74 5.50 -19.33
CA THR A 54 -6.44 4.32 -18.80
C THR A 54 -7.66 4.05 -19.67
N ALA A 55 -7.92 2.79 -20.02
CA ALA A 55 -9.19 2.46 -20.67
C ALA A 55 -10.35 2.80 -19.72
N PRO A 56 -11.54 3.19 -20.22
CA PRO A 56 -12.64 3.62 -19.35
C PRO A 56 -13.02 2.61 -18.27
N PHE A 57 -12.94 1.31 -18.57
CA PHE A 57 -13.23 0.24 -17.60
C PHE A 57 -12.10 0.04 -16.57
N GLU A 58 -10.88 0.49 -16.85
CA GLU A 58 -9.73 0.38 -15.95
C GLU A 58 -9.69 1.52 -14.94
N ALA A 59 -10.30 2.66 -15.26
CA ALA A 59 -10.26 3.86 -14.43
C ALA A 59 -10.77 3.62 -13.00
N ASP A 60 -11.72 2.69 -12.86
CA ASP A 60 -12.37 2.38 -11.59
C ASP A 60 -11.76 1.14 -10.90
N LEU A 61 -10.76 0.48 -11.51
CA LEU A 61 -10.19 -0.73 -10.94
C LEU A 61 -9.30 -0.44 -9.73
N LEU A 62 -9.53 -1.20 -8.68
CA LEU A 62 -8.68 -1.29 -7.50
C LEU A 62 -8.07 -2.70 -7.43
N VAL A 63 -6.79 -2.80 -7.10
CA VAL A 63 -6.08 -4.09 -7.02
C VAL A 63 -5.45 -4.22 -5.64
N PHE A 64 -5.62 -5.39 -5.02
CA PHE A 64 -5.00 -5.81 -3.77
C PHE A 64 -4.11 -7.02 -4.07
N ALA A 65 -2.84 -6.98 -3.67
CA ALA A 65 -1.88 -8.04 -3.97
C ALA A 65 -1.08 -8.48 -2.74
N GLY A 66 -1.06 -9.79 -2.47
CA GLY A 66 -0.37 -10.37 -1.31
C GLY A 66 -1.05 -10.04 0.01
N MET A 67 -2.37 -9.82 -0.05
CA MET A 67 -3.29 -9.51 1.04
C MET A 67 -4.71 -9.54 0.49
N HIS A 68 -5.67 -10.01 1.28
CA HIS A 68 -7.09 -9.87 0.96
C HIS A 68 -7.61 -8.51 1.46
N ALA A 69 -8.51 -7.86 0.71
CA ALA A 69 -9.03 -6.55 1.11
C ALA A 69 -9.64 -6.51 2.53
N PRO A 70 -10.36 -7.55 3.03
CA PRO A 70 -10.87 -7.56 4.41
C PRO A 70 -9.80 -7.57 5.50
N ASP A 71 -8.59 -8.06 5.18
CA ASP A 71 -7.48 -8.12 6.13
C ASP A 71 -7.01 -6.71 6.52
N LEU A 72 -7.17 -5.72 5.63
CA LEU A 72 -6.91 -4.31 5.94
C LEU A 72 -7.80 -3.78 7.06
N CYS A 73 -9.09 -4.11 7.02
CA CYS A 73 -10.06 -3.60 7.98
C CYS A 73 -9.85 -4.19 9.38
N THR A 74 -9.19 -5.35 9.46
CA THR A 74 -8.92 -6.06 10.72
C THR A 74 -7.48 -5.92 11.19
N GLY A 75 -6.61 -5.27 10.40
CA GLY A 75 -5.18 -5.13 10.69
C GLY A 75 -4.40 -6.44 10.58
N ALA A 76 -4.91 -7.42 9.83
CA ALA A 76 -4.21 -8.69 9.63
C ALA A 76 -2.94 -8.47 8.78
N PRO A 77 -1.85 -9.20 9.10
CA PRO A 77 -0.59 -9.03 8.39
C PRO A 77 -0.70 -9.58 6.95
N PRO A 78 0.03 -8.99 5.99
CA PRO A 78 -0.05 -9.42 4.61
C PRO A 78 0.72 -10.74 4.38
N GLU A 79 0.50 -11.38 3.24
CA GLU A 79 1.20 -12.61 2.83
C GLU A 79 2.67 -12.29 2.52
N VAL A 80 3.58 -12.58 3.45
CA VAL A 80 5.03 -12.45 3.25
C VAL A 80 5.71 -13.80 3.42
N SER A 81 6.48 -14.21 2.42
CA SER A 81 7.25 -15.46 2.44
C SER A 81 8.76 -15.25 2.27
N MET A 82 9.18 -14.12 1.71
CA MET A 82 10.59 -13.78 1.51
C MET A 82 10.76 -12.26 1.66
N GLU A 83 11.38 -11.88 2.78
CA GLU A 83 11.79 -10.52 3.09
C GLU A 83 13.31 -10.53 3.27
N LEU A 84 14.00 -9.66 2.54
CA LEU A 84 15.44 -9.47 2.69
C LEU A 84 15.71 -8.04 3.13
N ASP A 85 16.15 -7.91 4.37
CA ASP A 85 16.62 -6.65 4.93
C ASP A 85 18.11 -6.50 4.67
N ARG A 86 18.51 -5.33 4.19
CA ARG A 86 19.92 -4.94 4.10
C ARG A 86 20.14 -3.62 4.81
N ILE A 87 21.17 -3.60 5.66
CA ILE A 87 21.70 -2.38 6.25
C ILE A 87 22.96 -2.02 5.47
N ARG A 88 23.02 -0.81 4.91
CA ARG A 88 24.25 -0.35 4.25
C ARG A 88 25.35 -0.09 5.30
N PRO A 89 26.61 -0.45 5.01
CA PRO A 89 27.73 -0.33 5.95
C PRO A 89 28.28 1.10 6.09
N ASP A 90 27.83 2.04 5.27
CA ASP A 90 28.30 3.43 5.29
C ASP A 90 27.40 4.24 6.22
N ASP A 91 27.97 4.99 7.18
CA ASP A 91 27.45 5.86 8.27
C ASP A 91 26.01 6.47 8.24
N GLY A 92 25.23 6.33 7.16
CA GLY A 92 23.78 6.49 7.15
C GLY A 92 23.10 5.12 7.22
N VAL A 93 22.37 4.85 8.31
CA VAL A 93 21.60 3.61 8.41
C VAL A 93 20.45 3.69 7.39
N VAL A 94 20.64 3.04 6.25
CA VAL A 94 19.63 2.87 5.21
C VAL A 94 19.20 1.41 5.25
N PHE A 95 17.92 1.19 5.50
CA PHE A 95 17.29 -0.12 5.43
C PHE A 95 16.69 -0.31 4.06
N GLU A 96 17.06 -1.40 3.39
CA GLU A 96 16.46 -1.80 2.14
C GLU A 96 15.69 -3.10 2.34
N ARG A 97 14.39 -3.07 2.04
CA ARG A 97 13.53 -4.23 1.95
C ARG A 97 13.36 -4.63 0.50
N LEU A 98 13.49 -5.93 0.24
CA LEU A 98 13.19 -6.53 -1.06
C LEU A 98 12.24 -7.72 -0.87
N ILE A 99 11.10 -7.67 -1.53
CA ILE A 99 10.13 -8.75 -1.61
C ILE A 99 10.00 -9.16 -3.08
N ASN A 100 10.07 -10.47 -3.30
CA ASN A 100 9.79 -11.08 -4.60
C ASN A 100 9.08 -12.40 -4.35
N ASN A 101 7.75 -12.38 -4.30
CA ASN A 101 6.95 -13.54 -3.98
C ASN A 101 5.80 -13.72 -4.96
N ARG A 102 5.35 -14.98 -5.03
CA ARG A 102 4.04 -15.26 -5.59
C ARG A 102 2.99 -14.78 -4.60
N ALA A 103 2.07 -13.95 -5.06
CA ALA A 103 1.05 -13.30 -4.25
C ALA A 103 -0.35 -13.59 -4.80
N THR A 104 -1.33 -13.68 -3.92
CA THR A 104 -2.76 -13.57 -4.26
C THR A 104 -3.04 -12.20 -4.88
N ILE A 105 -4.01 -12.14 -5.80
CA ILE A 105 -4.50 -10.87 -6.35
C ILE A 105 -6.01 -10.84 -6.32
N GLU A 106 -6.57 -9.75 -5.81
CA GLU A 106 -7.98 -9.40 -5.87
C GLU A 106 -8.15 -8.10 -6.63
N VAL A 107 -9.15 -8.06 -7.52
CA VAL A 107 -9.53 -6.87 -8.28
C VAL A 107 -10.94 -6.49 -7.88
N TYR A 108 -11.15 -5.21 -7.59
CA TYR A 108 -12.45 -4.65 -7.22
C TYR A 108 -12.83 -3.53 -8.18
N ASP A 109 -14.13 -3.29 -8.28
CA ASP A 109 -14.69 -2.07 -8.85
C ASP A 109 -14.78 -1.00 -7.74
N GLY A 110 -13.92 0.00 -7.86
CA GLY A 110 -13.85 1.15 -6.95
C GLY A 110 -14.92 2.20 -7.22
N GLY A 111 -15.69 2.10 -8.32
CA GLY A 111 -16.74 3.05 -8.66
C GLY A 111 -16.24 4.50 -8.84
N GLY A 112 -14.98 4.67 -9.25
CA GLY A 112 -14.35 5.98 -9.44
C GLY A 112 -13.89 6.68 -8.15
N VAL A 113 -13.94 5.98 -7.01
CA VAL A 113 -13.46 6.48 -5.72
C VAL A 113 -11.97 6.17 -5.58
N GLU A 114 -11.17 7.13 -5.06
CA GLU A 114 -9.76 6.91 -4.77
C GLU A 114 -9.62 5.74 -3.78
N LEU A 115 -8.63 4.85 -3.99
CA LEU A 115 -8.45 3.60 -3.24
C LEU A 115 -8.64 3.75 -1.72
N LEU A 116 -7.98 4.74 -1.11
CA LEU A 116 -8.04 4.94 0.35
C LEU A 116 -9.43 5.42 0.80
N GLU A 117 -10.07 6.31 0.04
CA GLU A 117 -11.43 6.76 0.30
C GLU A 117 -12.42 5.61 0.12
N TRP A 118 -12.20 4.73 -0.85
CA TRP A 118 -13.03 3.54 -1.06
C TRP A 118 -12.90 2.56 0.11
N ILE A 119 -11.68 2.33 0.60
CA ILE A 119 -11.46 1.47 1.78
C ILE A 119 -12.23 2.01 2.99
N ASP A 120 -12.08 3.30 3.29
CA ASP A 120 -12.64 3.95 4.49
C ASP A 120 -14.17 4.13 4.42
N THR A 121 -14.69 4.53 3.27
CA THR A 121 -16.10 4.94 3.15
C THR A 121 -17.00 3.84 2.59
N VAL A 122 -16.45 2.85 1.88
CA VAL A 122 -17.22 1.80 1.22
C VAL A 122 -16.90 0.44 1.81
N PHE A 123 -15.64 0.01 1.72
CA PHE A 123 -15.30 -1.40 1.93
C PHE A 123 -15.30 -1.81 3.40
N CYS A 124 -14.55 -1.13 4.28
CA CYS A 124 -14.48 -1.51 5.69
C CYS A 124 -15.82 -1.40 6.42
N PRO A 125 -16.63 -0.34 6.22
CA PRO A 125 -18.00 -0.31 6.75
C PRO A 125 -18.86 -1.49 6.25
N ALA A 126 -18.70 -1.89 4.98
CA ALA A 126 -19.44 -3.03 4.42
C ALA A 126 -18.96 -4.36 5.02
N VAL A 127 -17.66 -4.53 5.32
CA VAL A 127 -17.11 -5.68 6.04
C VAL A 127 -17.73 -5.79 7.44
N GLU A 128 -17.76 -4.69 8.21
CA GLU A 128 -18.38 -4.67 9.54
C GLU A 128 -19.87 -5.03 9.49
N ALA A 129 -20.56 -4.60 8.44
CA ALA A 129 -21.97 -4.93 8.20
C ALA A 129 -22.21 -6.33 7.62
N GLY A 130 -21.16 -7.10 7.28
CA GLY A 130 -21.28 -8.42 6.67
C GLY A 130 -21.80 -8.38 5.22
N SER A 131 -21.54 -7.28 4.52
CA SER A 131 -22.05 -6.97 3.17
C SER A 131 -20.94 -6.46 2.23
N ALA A 132 -19.69 -6.78 2.54
CA ALA A 132 -18.55 -6.39 1.73
C ALA A 132 -18.74 -6.86 0.27
N PRO A 133 -18.42 -6.01 -0.73
CA PRO A 133 -18.47 -6.43 -2.12
C PRO A 133 -17.46 -7.56 -2.36
N ASP A 134 -17.82 -8.50 -3.22
CA ASP A 134 -16.89 -9.53 -3.70
C ASP A 134 -15.91 -8.92 -4.74
N PRO A 135 -14.68 -9.44 -4.84
CA PRO A 135 -13.78 -9.07 -5.94
C PRO A 135 -14.37 -9.47 -7.29
N ILE A 136 -14.29 -8.57 -8.27
CA ILE A 136 -14.75 -8.82 -9.65
C ILE A 136 -13.84 -9.80 -10.40
N ALA A 137 -12.58 -9.94 -9.95
CA ALA A 137 -11.65 -10.94 -10.45
C ALA A 137 -10.63 -11.31 -9.37
N THR A 138 -10.21 -12.58 -9.36
CA THR A 138 -9.17 -13.08 -8.44
C THR A 138 -8.13 -13.92 -9.16
N GLY A 139 -6.94 -14.02 -8.58
CA GLY A 139 -5.89 -14.85 -9.14
C GLY A 139 -4.57 -14.73 -8.40
N VAL A 140 -3.48 -14.84 -9.18
CA VAL A 140 -2.12 -14.86 -8.64
C VAL A 140 -1.17 -14.11 -9.56
N GLY A 141 -0.12 -13.55 -8.98
CA GLY A 141 0.97 -12.96 -9.73
C GLY A 141 2.28 -12.95 -8.97
N ASN A 142 3.28 -12.34 -9.58
CA ASN A 142 4.55 -12.07 -8.94
C ASN A 142 4.48 -10.63 -8.43
N LEU A 143 4.55 -10.48 -7.11
CA LEU A 143 4.68 -9.21 -6.42
C LEU A 143 6.16 -8.92 -6.23
N GLN A 144 6.56 -7.71 -6.62
CA GLN A 144 7.87 -7.15 -6.37
C GLN A 144 7.67 -5.89 -5.54
N ASP A 145 8.28 -5.83 -4.37
CA ASP A 145 8.26 -4.63 -3.53
C ASP A 145 9.69 -4.32 -3.12
N ARG A 146 10.05 -3.05 -3.25
CA ARG A 146 11.31 -2.48 -2.80
C ARG A 146 11.00 -1.26 -1.97
N ALA A 147 11.38 -1.29 -0.70
CA ALA A 147 11.32 -0.12 0.17
C ALA A 147 12.72 0.26 0.64
N MET A 148 12.97 1.55 0.75
CA MET A 148 14.18 2.12 1.32
C MET A 148 13.75 3.06 2.46
N VAL A 149 14.25 2.80 3.66
CA VAL A 149 14.06 3.67 4.82
C VAL A 149 15.41 4.31 5.14
N ASP A 150 15.50 5.61 4.96
CA ASP A 150 16.65 6.45 5.31
C ASP A 150 16.37 7.14 6.65
N ILE A 151 17.10 6.69 7.68
CA ILE A 151 17.03 7.27 9.03
C ILE A 151 18.26 8.14 9.36
N SER A 152 19.04 8.55 8.36
CA SER A 152 20.21 9.42 8.58
C SER A 152 19.84 10.79 9.15
N GLY A 153 18.59 11.21 8.98
CA GLY A 153 18.04 12.46 9.52
C GLY A 153 17.55 12.38 10.97
N LEU A 154 17.66 11.23 11.65
CA LEU A 154 17.21 11.12 13.04
C LEU A 154 17.96 12.07 13.98
N PRO A 155 17.29 12.62 15.01
CA PRO A 155 15.89 12.36 15.40
C PRO A 155 14.86 13.24 14.67
N ASP A 156 15.29 14.10 13.75
CA ASP A 156 14.46 15.18 13.21
C ASP A 156 13.68 14.77 11.96
N ALA A 157 14.20 13.80 11.20
CA ALA A 157 13.59 13.36 9.96
C ALA A 157 13.84 11.87 9.65
N VAL A 158 12.87 11.26 8.99
CA VAL A 158 12.98 9.94 8.34
C VAL A 158 12.42 10.07 6.92
N HIS A 159 13.11 9.48 5.95
CA HIS A 159 12.63 9.43 4.57
C HIS A 159 12.42 7.98 4.15
N ILE A 160 11.28 7.70 3.52
CA ILE A 160 10.92 6.38 3.00
C ILE A 160 10.65 6.52 1.51
N SER A 161 11.24 5.66 0.71
CA SER A 161 10.95 5.53 -0.71
C SER A 161 10.57 4.09 -0.99
N ALA A 162 9.37 3.86 -1.49
CA ALA A 162 8.86 2.55 -1.83
C ALA A 162 8.45 2.49 -3.30
N ALA A 163 8.81 1.40 -3.97
CA ALA A 163 8.38 1.10 -5.31
C ALA A 163 7.95 -0.37 -5.37
N ASN A 164 6.74 -0.60 -5.85
CA ASN A 164 6.14 -1.90 -5.86
C ASN A 164 5.39 -2.15 -7.17
N SER A 165 5.31 -3.41 -7.55
CA SER A 165 4.55 -3.84 -8.72
C SER A 165 4.08 -5.26 -8.56
N VAL A 166 2.94 -5.56 -9.16
CA VAL A 166 2.44 -6.91 -9.32
C VAL A 166 2.11 -7.16 -10.78
N ARG A 167 2.55 -8.31 -11.28
CA ARG A 167 2.15 -8.80 -12.60
C ARG A 167 1.60 -10.20 -12.48
N GLY A 168 0.37 -10.40 -12.94
CA GLY A 168 -0.35 -11.65 -12.69
C GLY A 168 -1.43 -11.96 -13.70
N THR A 169 -2.10 -13.08 -13.43
CA THR A 169 -3.32 -13.49 -14.11
C THR A 169 -4.45 -13.52 -13.09
N VAL A 170 -5.58 -12.92 -13.43
CA VAL A 170 -6.83 -13.05 -12.69
C VAL A 170 -7.94 -13.61 -13.57
N ARG A 171 -8.99 -14.12 -12.96
CA ARG A 171 -10.21 -14.60 -13.63
C ARG A 171 -11.41 -13.91 -13.04
N THR A 172 -12.34 -13.47 -13.89
CA THR A 172 -13.63 -12.94 -13.45
C THR A 172 -14.57 -14.08 -13.04
N ALA A 173 -15.68 -13.73 -12.39
CA ALA A 173 -16.74 -14.70 -12.06
C ALA A 173 -17.32 -15.40 -13.30
N GLU A 174 -17.35 -14.70 -14.45
CA GLU A 174 -17.81 -15.22 -15.74
C GLU A 174 -16.75 -16.07 -16.46
N GLY A 175 -15.55 -16.20 -15.89
CA GLY A 175 -14.47 -17.03 -16.40
C GLY A 175 -13.53 -16.35 -17.40
N GLU A 176 -13.73 -15.06 -17.67
CA GLU A 176 -12.82 -14.26 -18.50
C GLU A 176 -11.45 -14.17 -17.81
N ARG A 177 -10.37 -14.33 -18.58
CA ARG A 177 -9.00 -14.28 -18.07
C ARG A 177 -8.37 -12.94 -18.37
N TRP A 178 -7.91 -12.25 -17.33
CA TRP A 178 -7.18 -11.00 -17.45
C TRP A 178 -5.71 -11.18 -17.11
N VAL A 179 -4.83 -10.51 -17.86
CA VAL A 179 -3.44 -10.30 -17.47
C VAL A 179 -3.33 -8.89 -16.92
N ILE A 180 -2.98 -8.77 -15.64
CA ILE A 180 -2.92 -7.49 -14.96
C ILE A 180 -1.48 -7.10 -14.66
N HIS A 181 -1.22 -5.81 -14.73
CA HIS A 181 -0.02 -5.18 -14.22
C HIS A 181 -0.45 -3.98 -13.39
N ALA A 182 -0.04 -3.94 -12.13
CA ALA A 182 -0.25 -2.78 -11.29
C ALA A 182 1.08 -2.38 -10.65
N ALA A 183 1.32 -1.09 -10.53
CA ALA A 183 2.53 -0.57 -9.90
C ALA A 183 2.21 0.69 -9.10
N ALA A 184 3.00 0.92 -8.06
CA ALA A 184 2.98 2.15 -7.30
C ALA A 184 4.40 2.56 -6.90
N THR A 185 4.61 3.86 -6.80
CA THR A 185 5.79 4.48 -6.21
C THR A 185 5.31 5.51 -5.20
N VAL A 186 5.87 5.47 -3.99
CA VAL A 186 5.49 6.34 -2.89
C VAL A 186 6.74 6.86 -2.22
N GLU A 187 6.74 8.17 -1.94
CA GLU A 187 7.72 8.82 -1.09
C GLU A 187 7.03 9.30 0.17
N VAL A 188 7.62 9.02 1.34
CA VAL A 188 7.15 9.51 2.64
C VAL A 188 8.28 10.28 3.31
N HIS A 189 7.93 11.45 3.80
CA HIS A 189 8.79 12.28 4.63
C HIS A 189 8.15 12.41 6.00
N LEU A 190 8.82 11.89 7.02
CA LEU A 190 8.45 12.08 8.41
C LEU A 190 9.37 13.16 8.98
N THR A 191 8.78 14.18 9.61
CA THR A 191 9.52 15.24 10.30
C THR A 191 9.05 15.34 11.74
N ALA A 192 9.97 15.55 12.68
CA ALA A 192 9.61 15.64 14.10
C ALA A 192 8.72 16.86 14.35
N ASP A 193 7.59 16.66 15.02
CA ASP A 193 6.74 17.77 15.49
C ASP A 193 7.37 18.38 16.75
N PRO A 194 7.64 19.70 16.81
CA PRO A 194 8.05 20.37 18.03
C PRO A 194 7.09 20.19 19.22
N ALA A 195 5.80 19.89 18.96
CA ALA A 195 4.81 19.57 19.98
C ALA A 195 4.86 18.10 20.48
N GLY A 196 5.71 17.27 19.86
CA GLY A 196 5.85 15.84 20.09
C GLY A 196 5.13 15.00 19.04
N GLY A 197 5.79 13.96 18.53
CA GLY A 197 5.28 13.09 17.47
C GLY A 197 5.97 13.32 16.12
N TRP A 198 5.36 12.82 15.05
CA TRP A 198 5.86 12.93 13.68
C TRP A 198 4.79 13.57 12.79
N ILE A 199 5.21 14.53 11.96
CA ILE A 199 4.43 15.08 10.85
C ILE A 199 4.79 14.27 9.61
N GLU A 200 3.79 13.67 8.99
CA GLU A 200 3.92 12.87 7.79
C GLU A 200 3.51 13.67 6.55
N ASP A 201 4.38 13.67 5.55
CA ASP A 201 4.07 14.09 4.19
C ASP A 201 4.36 12.92 3.25
N ALA A 202 3.29 12.27 2.79
CA ALA A 202 3.38 11.12 1.89
C ALA A 202 2.79 11.48 0.53
N VAL A 203 3.59 11.27 -0.50
CA VAL A 203 3.29 11.65 -1.87
C VAL A 203 3.37 10.38 -2.73
N PRO A 204 2.21 9.83 -3.16
CA PRO A 204 2.19 8.87 -4.25
C PRO A 204 2.70 9.58 -5.51
N THR A 205 3.82 9.12 -6.05
CA THR A 205 4.44 9.74 -7.24
C THR A 205 3.97 9.09 -8.54
N ASP A 206 3.56 7.82 -8.49
CA ASP A 206 2.94 7.07 -9.59
C ASP A 206 2.11 5.93 -8.99
N VAL A 207 0.86 5.75 -9.43
CA VAL A 207 0.01 4.58 -9.08
C VAL A 207 -0.80 4.23 -10.31
N HIS A 208 -0.77 2.98 -10.74
CA HIS A 208 -1.58 2.56 -11.90
C HIS A 208 -1.94 1.08 -11.89
N VAL A 209 -3.03 0.75 -12.57
CA VAL A 209 -3.52 -0.60 -12.88
C VAL A 209 -3.80 -0.70 -14.37
N HIS A 210 -3.26 -1.73 -15.02
CA HIS A 210 -3.48 -2.02 -16.44
C HIS A 210 -3.90 -3.46 -16.66
N VAL A 211 -4.92 -3.66 -17.48
CA VAL A 211 -5.33 -4.96 -18.01
C VAL A 211 -4.69 -5.13 -19.38
N LEU A 212 -3.51 -5.75 -19.39
CA LEU A 212 -2.68 -5.94 -20.58
C LEU A 212 -3.31 -6.88 -21.62
N ASN A 213 -4.22 -7.76 -21.20
CA ASN A 213 -4.91 -8.69 -22.09
C ASN A 213 -6.21 -9.20 -21.43
N ARG A 214 -7.24 -9.41 -22.25
CA ARG A 214 -8.55 -9.99 -21.92
C ARG A 214 -8.83 -11.15 -22.87
N ARG A 215 -9.10 -12.35 -22.34
CA ARG A 215 -9.31 -13.57 -23.14
C ARG A 215 -10.42 -14.45 -22.61
#